data_AF-A0A9D8JJ52-F1
#
_entry.id   AF-A0A9D8JJ52-F1
#
_cell.length_a   1.000
_cell.length_b   1.000
_cell.length_c   1.000
_cell.angle_alpha   90.00
_cell.angle_beta   90.00
_cell.angle_gamma   90.00
#
_symmetry.space_group_name_H-M   'P 1'
#
loop_
_entity.id
_entity.type
_entity.pdbx_description
1 polymer ?
#
loop_
_entity_poly.entity_id
_entity_poly.type
_entity_poly.pdbx_seq_one_letter_code
_entity_poly.pdbx_strand_id
1 'polypeptide(L)' 'MYKKRRKFDKEFKQKAIDMVLRDGLTQAEVGRRLGITDGMIGKW' A
#
# COMPACT_ATOMS: atom_id res chain seq x y z
N MET A 1 -21.55 0.82 11.58
CA MET A 1 -21.11 -0.12 10.52
C MET A 1 -19.64 -0.50 10.75
N TYR A 2 -19.32 -1.75 11.11
CA TYR A 2 -17.93 -2.19 11.22
C TYR A 2 -17.37 -2.48 9.81
N LYS A 3 -16.55 -1.57 9.28
CA LYS A 3 -15.84 -1.78 8.01
C LYS A 3 -14.78 -2.87 8.25
N LYS A 4 -15.00 -4.09 7.74
CA LYS A 4 -14.02 -5.18 7.83
C LYS A 4 -12.68 -4.68 7.29
N ARG A 5 -11.62 -4.73 8.12
CA ARG A 5 -10.26 -4.40 7.68
C ARG A 5 -9.84 -5.43 6.63
N ARG A 6 -9.58 -4.99 5.39
CA ARG A 6 -8.95 -5.83 4.37
C ARG A 6 -7.62 -6.35 4.94
N LYS A 7 -7.47 -7.67 5.00
CA LYS A 7 -6.19 -8.29 5.31
C LYS A 7 -5.39 -8.30 4.01
N PHE A 8 -4.19 -7.73 4.06
CA PHE A 8 -3.23 -7.79 2.97
C PHE A 8 -2.12 -8.74 3.37
N ASP A 9 -1.75 -9.63 2.46
CA ASP A 9 -0.63 -10.55 2.65
C ASP A 9 0.69 -9.81 2.80
N LYS A 10 1.66 -10.47 3.45
CA LYS A 10 2.99 -9.87 3.70
C LYS A 10 3.68 -9.49 2.39
N GLU A 11 3.58 -10.35 1.38
CA GLU A 11 4.13 -10.11 0.05
C GLU A 11 3.51 -8.88 -0.63
N PHE A 12 2.21 -8.68 -0.45
CA PHE A 12 1.50 -7.53 -1.00
C PHE A 12 1.99 -6.22 -0.38
N LYS A 13 2.17 -6.20 0.95
CA LYS A 13 2.71 -5.02 1.65
C LYS A 13 4.14 -4.75 1.24
N GLN A 14 4.97 -5.80 1.18
CA GLN A 14 6.37 -5.67 0.77
C GLN A 14 6.47 -5.08 -0.64
N LYS A 15 5.65 -5.57 -1.58
CA LYS A 15 5.59 -5.04 -2.95
C LYS A 15 5.18 -3.57 -2.99
N ALA A 16 4.25 -3.14 -2.13
CA ALA A 16 3.86 -1.73 -2.04
C ALA A 16 5.03 -0.85 -1.55
N ILE A 17 5.73 -1.29 -0.50
CA ILE A 17 6.91 -0.58 0.05
C ILE A 17 8.04 -0.56 -0.99
N ASP A 18 8.27 -1.66 -1.68
CA ASP A 18 9.33 -1.80 -2.69
C ASP A 18 9.14 -0.82 -3.84
N MET A 19 7.89 -0.62 -4.28
CA MET A 19 7.59 0.39 -5.30
C MET A 19 7.84 1.83 -4.82
N VAL A 20 7.64 2.12 -3.53
CA VAL A 20 7.96 3.45 -3.01
C VAL A 20 9.46 3.65 -2.87
N LEU A 21 10.17 2.65 -2.34
CA LEU A 21 11.59 2.76 -2.01
C LEU A 21 12.52 2.52 -3.22
N ARG A 22 12.18 1.58 -4.10
CA ARG A 22 13.02 1.21 -5.25
C ARG A 22 12.63 1.94 -6.51
N ASP A 23 11.34 2.00 -6.84
CA ASP A 23 10.87 2.72 -8.03
C ASP A 23 10.75 4.23 -7.78
N GLY A 24 10.91 4.69 -6.53
CA GLY A 24 10.81 6.11 -6.16
C GLY A 24 9.40 6.68 -6.31
N LEU A 25 8.39 5.81 -6.40
CA LEU A 25 7.01 6.23 -6.60
C LEU A 25 6.43 6.85 -5.33
N THR A 26 5.54 7.82 -5.50
CA THR A 26 4.83 8.40 -4.37
C THR A 26 3.85 7.39 -3.76
N GLN A 27 3.63 7.46 -2.44
CA GLN A 27 2.62 6.64 -1.76
C GLN A 27 1.24 6.78 -2.42
N ALA A 28 0.91 7.97 -2.93
CA ALA A 28 -0.33 8.23 -3.66
C ALA A 28 -0.41 7.45 -4.98
N GLU A 29 0.66 7.41 -5.76
CA GLU A 29 0.71 6.62 -7.01
C GLU A 29 0.64 5.13 -6.74
N VAL A 30 1.42 4.64 -5.78
CA VAL A 30 1.39 3.23 -5.40
C VAL A 30 0.01 2.85 -4.88
N GLY A 31 -0.63 3.72 -4.11
CA GLY A 31 -2.00 3.55 -3.64
C GLY A 31 -3.01 3.44 -4.77
N ARG A 32 -2.96 4.36 -5.76
CA ARG A 32 -3.82 4.30 -6.95
C ARG A 32 -3.59 3.03 -7.77
N ARG A 33 -2.32 2.62 -7.94
CA ARG A 33 -1.94 1.44 -8.73
C ARG A 33 -2.37 0.13 -8.08
N LEU A 34 -2.32 0.05 -6.74
CA LEU A 34 -2.69 -1.13 -5.97
C LEU A 34 -4.14 -1.13 -5.46
N GLY A 35 -4.86 -0.02 -5.65
CA GLY A 35 -6.23 0.14 -5.13
C GLY A 35 -6.29 0.23 -3.60
N ILE A 36 -5.24 0.77 -2.97
CA ILE A 36 -5.14 0.97 -1.53
C ILE A 36 -4.97 2.47 -1.22
N THR A 37 -5.31 2.85 0.00
CA THR A 37 -5.12 4.24 0.46
C THR A 37 -3.63 4.48 0.75
N ASP A 38 -3.12 5.66 0.39
CA ASP A 38 -1.75 6.10 0.66
C ASP A 38 -1.39 5.97 2.16
N GLY A 39 -2.32 6.32 3.05
CA GLY A 39 -2.14 6.15 4.50
C GLY A 39 -1.97 4.69 4.97
N MET A 40 -2.36 3.69 4.17
CA MET A 40 -2.01 2.30 4.48
C MET A 40 -0.54 2.02 4.18
N ILE A 41 0.01 2.60 3.12
CA ILE A 41 1.41 2.43 2.71
C ILE A 41 2.33 3.11 3.72
N GLY A 42 1.99 4.32 4.18
CA GLY A 42 2.76 4.98 5.24
C GLY A 42 2.75 4.26 6.59
N LYS A 43 1.82 3.33 6.80
CA LYS A 43 1.75 2.48 8.00
C LYS A 43 2.52 1.16 7.85
N TRP A 44 2.89 0.78 6.64
CA TRP A 44 3.60 -0.47 6.34
C TRP A 44 5.09 -0.21 6.20
#